data_AF-A0A7S1C919-F1
#
_entry.id   AF-A0A7S1C919-F1
#
_cell.length_a   1.000
_cell.length_b   1.000
_cell.length_c   1.000
_cell.angle_alpha   90.00
_cell.angle_beta   90.00
_cell.angle_gamma   90.00
#
_symmetry.space_group_name_H-M   'P 1'
#
loop_
_entity.id
_entity.type
_entity.pdbx_description
1 polymer ?
#
loop_
_entity_poly.entity_id
_entity_poly.type
_entity_poly.pdbx_seq_one_letter_code
_entity_poly.pdbx_strand_id
1 'polypeptide(L)'
;SEPVKRMLYTVCPVGDDCGEPVATVGGVQYFAAPRSMADAQLASCSPTCDDGLLNQGETDVDCGSDACGTMCVSGSSCGGHADCDSHVCTGGICQAPTCDDLTLNQDESDVDCGGAVCNGCKAGRDCNGAGDCESGVCTGDVCMAPTCDDAVANGVETDVDCGGADCDGCADGMACEVAGDCESRVCTGNICQPPSCTDNVANGPESDVDCGGPACPRCLTNDECFVATDCLNKICDVNGRCPAPRCNDNVMNGDETDVDCGGGTCDGCLVGDGCGGNGDCFGRLSCSFGTCQDLSAPLFIRTTPYEEDVTDSRAKLSVMTDEAGTYYFVVVPAGQSTPTVAEVVAGTGASGGATVGRGIKTIPAADTYVRSSIAGLAHSTFYDVWVVAKDTTGNMQDAPTLVTFSTLPDQTPPAW
;
A
#
# COMPACT_ATOMS: atom_id res chain seq x y z
N SER A 1 -16.02 80.96 -100.49
CA SER A 1 -15.60 81.45 -99.17
C SER A 1 -16.80 81.41 -98.24
N GLU A 2 -16.89 80.37 -97.40
CA GLU A 2 -17.44 80.33 -96.03
C GLU A 2 -17.56 78.84 -95.62
N PRO A 3 -17.01 78.40 -94.47
CA PRO A 3 -17.04 77.00 -94.06
C PRO A 3 -18.29 76.66 -93.24
N VAL A 4 -18.89 75.50 -93.53
CA VAL A 4 -19.99 74.91 -92.74
C VAL A 4 -19.44 74.44 -91.38
N LYS A 5 -19.87 75.07 -90.28
CA LYS A 5 -19.59 74.61 -88.91
C LYS A 5 -20.35 73.29 -88.66
N ARG A 6 -19.62 72.19 -88.49
CA ARG A 6 -20.17 70.95 -87.89
C ARG A 6 -20.25 71.13 -86.38
N MET A 7 -21.45 71.07 -85.80
CA MET A 7 -21.65 70.93 -84.36
C MET A 7 -21.48 69.44 -83.98
N LEU A 8 -20.54 69.15 -83.09
CA LEU A 8 -20.40 67.85 -82.42
C LEU A 8 -21.38 67.82 -81.24
N TYR A 9 -22.23 66.81 -81.17
CA TYR A 9 -23.11 66.56 -80.02
C TYR A 9 -22.62 65.30 -79.31
N THR A 10 -22.55 65.35 -77.98
CA THR A 10 -22.26 64.19 -77.11
C THR A 10 -23.57 63.66 -76.54
N VAL A 11 -23.72 62.33 -76.50
CA VAL A 11 -24.89 61.65 -75.93
C VAL A 11 -24.55 61.23 -74.50
N CYS A 12 -25.36 61.62 -73.52
CA CYS A 12 -25.18 61.29 -72.10
C CYS A 12 -26.20 60.20 -71.70
N PRO A 13 -25.81 59.11 -71.01
CA PRO A 13 -26.74 58.11 -70.48
C PRO A 13 -27.60 58.69 -69.34
N VAL A 14 -28.79 58.11 -69.16
CA VAL A 14 -29.82 58.62 -68.25
C VAL A 14 -29.43 58.35 -66.80
N GLY A 15 -29.14 59.39 -66.01
CA GLY A 15 -28.87 59.26 -64.57
C GLY A 15 -28.09 60.41 -63.91
N ASP A 16 -27.29 61.15 -64.68
CA ASP A 16 -26.49 62.27 -64.14
C ASP A 16 -27.17 63.63 -64.26
N ASP A 17 -26.95 64.50 -63.27
CA ASP A 17 -27.52 65.85 -63.11
C ASP A 17 -26.93 66.84 -64.14
N CYS A 18 -27.27 66.61 -65.41
CA CYS A 18 -27.03 67.52 -66.52
C CYS A 18 -28.12 68.59 -66.46
N GLY A 19 -27.82 69.76 -65.88
CA GLY A 19 -28.78 70.86 -65.72
C GLY A 19 -29.61 71.21 -66.98
N GLU A 20 -30.62 72.07 -66.79
CA GLU A 20 -31.72 72.40 -67.71
C GLU A 20 -31.43 72.28 -69.25
N PRO A 21 -32.25 71.51 -70.01
CA PRO A 21 -32.02 71.23 -71.43
C PRO A 21 -32.25 72.43 -72.35
N VAL A 22 -31.42 72.57 -73.40
CA VAL A 22 -31.45 73.75 -74.29
C VAL A 22 -32.34 73.56 -75.53
N ALA A 23 -32.62 72.30 -75.93
CA ALA A 23 -33.61 71.98 -76.97
C ALA A 23 -34.06 70.50 -76.92
N THR A 24 -35.29 70.22 -77.39
CA THR A 24 -35.81 68.86 -77.63
C THR A 24 -36.34 68.74 -79.05
N VAL A 25 -35.88 67.73 -79.81
CA VAL A 25 -36.38 67.42 -81.16
C VAL A 25 -36.64 65.92 -81.24
N GLY A 26 -37.88 65.53 -81.55
CA GLY A 26 -38.23 64.11 -81.73
C GLY A 26 -38.11 63.23 -80.47
N GLY A 27 -38.19 63.81 -79.27
CA GLY A 27 -38.07 63.08 -78.00
C GLY A 27 -36.64 62.92 -77.47
N VAL A 28 -35.64 63.49 -78.14
CA VAL A 28 -34.23 63.48 -77.69
C VAL A 28 -33.86 64.88 -77.20
N GLN A 29 -33.27 64.96 -76.00
CA GLN A 29 -32.81 66.21 -75.38
C GLN A 29 -31.35 66.50 -75.76
N TYR A 30 -31.06 67.75 -76.13
CA TYR A 30 -29.72 68.20 -76.52
C TYR A 30 -29.20 69.23 -75.50
N PHE A 31 -28.01 68.97 -74.96
CA PHE A 31 -27.33 69.82 -73.98
C PHE A 31 -26.19 70.61 -74.64
N ALA A 32 -25.94 71.83 -74.19
CA ALA A 32 -24.86 72.66 -74.73
C ALA A 32 -23.50 72.18 -74.23
N ALA A 33 -22.55 71.93 -75.14
CA ALA A 33 -21.17 71.64 -74.77
C ALA A 33 -20.52 72.87 -74.10
N PRO A 34 -19.82 72.71 -72.96
CA PRO A 34 -19.20 73.85 -72.27
C PRO A 34 -18.08 74.47 -73.11
N ARG A 35 -18.03 75.81 -73.10
CA ARG A 35 -16.95 76.61 -73.68
C ARG A 35 -15.81 76.75 -72.66
N SER A 36 -14.90 75.79 -72.61
CA SER A 36 -13.44 75.97 -72.42
C SER A 36 -12.81 74.66 -71.95
N MET A 37 -11.64 74.34 -72.52
CA MET A 37 -10.80 73.21 -72.12
C MET A 37 -9.88 73.59 -70.95
N ALA A 38 -10.46 74.12 -69.86
CA ALA A 38 -9.66 74.68 -68.76
C ALA A 38 -10.07 74.26 -67.33
N ASP A 39 -10.97 73.28 -67.19
CA ASP A 39 -11.28 72.65 -65.89
C ASP A 39 -11.41 71.11 -66.03
N ALA A 40 -10.56 70.50 -66.86
CA ALA A 40 -10.35 69.05 -66.86
C ALA A 40 -9.23 68.67 -65.85
N GLN A 41 -9.24 69.28 -64.67
CA GLN A 41 -8.43 68.82 -63.54
C GLN A 41 -9.36 68.23 -62.49
N LEU A 42 -9.33 66.89 -62.45
CA LEU A 42 -9.52 66.08 -61.25
C LEU A 42 -10.94 66.10 -60.64
N ALA A 43 -11.94 65.70 -61.42
CA ALA A 43 -12.95 64.82 -60.85
C ALA A 43 -12.32 63.43 -60.78
N SER A 44 -11.74 63.09 -59.63
CA SER A 44 -11.50 61.68 -59.28
C SER A 44 -12.84 60.96 -59.37
N CYS A 45 -13.11 60.27 -60.48
CA CYS A 45 -14.16 59.26 -60.49
C CYS A 45 -13.82 58.31 -59.34
N SER A 46 -14.75 58.16 -58.39
CA SER A 46 -14.68 57.00 -57.52
C SER A 46 -14.71 55.77 -58.43
N PRO A 47 -13.80 54.82 -58.25
CA PRO A 47 -13.82 53.60 -59.05
C PRO A 47 -15.19 52.92 -58.90
N THR A 48 -15.76 52.49 -60.02
CA THR A 48 -17.10 51.91 -60.12
C THR A 48 -17.01 50.40 -60.00
N CYS A 49 -16.72 49.94 -58.79
CA CYS A 49 -16.40 48.56 -58.42
C CYS A 49 -17.57 47.57 -58.43
N ASP A 50 -18.55 47.80 -59.30
CA ASP A 50 -19.78 47.01 -59.43
C ASP A 50 -20.39 47.22 -60.85
N ASP A 51 -19.62 47.67 -61.84
CA ASP A 51 -20.10 48.08 -63.18
C ASP A 51 -19.95 47.02 -64.29
N GLY A 52 -19.31 45.90 -63.98
CA GLY A 52 -19.11 44.77 -64.88
C GLY A 52 -17.96 44.96 -65.88
N LEU A 53 -17.09 45.95 -65.70
CA LEU A 53 -16.02 46.30 -66.64
C LEU A 53 -14.67 46.48 -65.93
N LEU A 54 -13.63 45.73 -66.33
CA LEU A 54 -12.24 45.93 -65.85
C LEU A 54 -11.71 47.34 -66.17
N ASN A 55 -11.79 48.26 -65.22
CA ASN A 55 -11.44 49.66 -65.44
C ASN A 55 -10.92 50.39 -64.17
N GLN A 56 -10.46 51.64 -64.34
CA GLN A 56 -10.15 52.60 -63.25
C GLN A 56 -9.26 52.11 -62.09
N GLY A 57 -8.42 51.10 -62.30
CA GLY A 57 -7.45 50.59 -61.32
C GLY A 57 -7.73 49.17 -60.81
N GLU A 58 -8.83 48.55 -61.22
CA GLU A 58 -9.14 47.14 -60.97
C GLU A 58 -8.09 46.18 -61.54
N THR A 59 -7.85 45.06 -60.84
CA THR A 59 -7.00 43.97 -61.33
C THR A 59 -7.78 42.78 -61.86
N ASP A 60 -9.06 42.63 -61.50
CA ASP A 60 -10.07 41.84 -62.22
C ASP A 60 -11.42 42.59 -62.23
N VAL A 61 -12.37 42.18 -63.08
CA VAL A 61 -13.66 42.88 -63.25
C VAL A 61 -14.32 43.14 -61.89
N ASP A 62 -14.50 44.43 -61.56
CA ASP A 62 -15.13 44.90 -60.32
C ASP A 62 -14.36 44.58 -59.01
N CYS A 63 -13.05 44.25 -59.07
CA CYS A 63 -12.27 43.97 -57.86
C CYS A 63 -10.74 44.23 -57.98
N GLY A 64 -10.04 44.20 -56.85
CA GLY A 64 -8.59 44.01 -56.83
C GLY A 64 -7.74 45.27 -56.97
N SER A 65 -8.07 46.31 -56.21
CA SER A 65 -7.12 47.38 -55.86
C SER A 65 -7.56 48.09 -54.58
N ASP A 66 -6.64 48.78 -53.90
CA ASP A 66 -6.95 49.61 -52.71
C ASP A 66 -8.04 50.65 -52.99
N ALA A 67 -8.20 51.05 -54.25
CA ALA A 67 -9.21 52.00 -54.68
C ALA A 67 -10.61 51.37 -54.69
N CYS A 68 -10.70 50.05 -54.91
CA CYS A 68 -11.95 49.37 -55.21
C CYS A 68 -12.71 48.88 -53.97
N GLY A 69 -12.02 48.70 -52.85
CA GLY A 69 -12.61 48.29 -51.57
C GLY A 69 -13.14 46.84 -51.54
N THR A 70 -13.39 46.23 -52.70
CA THR A 70 -13.77 44.83 -52.90
C THR A 70 -12.56 44.00 -53.29
N MET A 71 -12.26 42.97 -52.50
CA MET A 71 -11.20 42.00 -52.80
C MET A 71 -11.69 40.92 -53.78
N CYS A 72 -10.80 40.47 -54.65
CA CYS A 72 -11.08 39.46 -55.65
C CYS A 72 -11.15 38.05 -55.05
N VAL A 73 -12.14 37.26 -55.49
CA VAL A 73 -12.30 35.86 -55.10
C VAL A 73 -11.24 34.97 -55.76
N SER A 74 -11.07 33.74 -55.26
CA SER A 74 -10.13 32.78 -55.83
C SER A 74 -10.43 32.49 -57.32
N GLY A 75 -9.39 32.50 -58.15
CA GLY A 75 -9.45 32.32 -59.60
C GLY A 75 -9.45 33.63 -60.41
N SER A 76 -9.67 34.77 -59.75
CA SER A 76 -9.61 36.11 -60.37
C SER A 76 -8.18 36.58 -60.65
N SER A 77 -8.03 37.53 -61.57
CA SER A 77 -6.74 38.17 -61.86
C SER A 77 -6.30 39.09 -60.71
N CYS A 78 -5.01 39.18 -60.42
CA CYS A 78 -4.48 40.03 -59.36
C CYS A 78 -3.13 40.65 -59.73
N GLY A 79 -2.86 41.85 -59.23
CA GLY A 79 -1.57 42.54 -59.31
C GLY A 79 -0.68 42.30 -58.09
N GLY A 80 -1.27 41.98 -56.94
CA GLY A 80 -0.60 41.66 -55.69
C GLY A 80 -1.52 40.96 -54.67
N HIS A 81 -0.94 40.57 -53.53
CA HIS A 81 -1.62 39.80 -52.48
C HIS A 81 -2.83 40.57 -51.91
N ALA A 82 -2.73 41.89 -51.76
CA ALA A 82 -3.82 42.75 -51.26
C ALA A 82 -5.06 42.78 -52.17
N ASP A 83 -4.93 42.37 -53.43
CA ASP A 83 -6.05 42.36 -54.37
C ASP A 83 -6.98 41.16 -54.13
N CYS A 84 -6.53 40.13 -53.42
CA CYS A 84 -7.24 38.87 -53.21
C CYS A 84 -7.85 38.80 -51.81
N ASP A 85 -9.07 38.26 -51.72
CA ASP A 85 -9.77 38.00 -50.44
C ASP A 85 -9.00 36.98 -49.58
N SER A 86 -8.34 36.02 -50.24
CA SER A 86 -7.41 35.07 -49.60
C SER A 86 -6.09 35.70 -49.19
N HIS A 87 -5.82 36.93 -49.61
CA HIS A 87 -4.51 37.57 -49.56
C HIS A 87 -3.38 36.80 -50.26
N VAL A 88 -3.68 35.83 -51.15
CA VAL A 88 -2.67 35.05 -51.89
C VAL A 88 -2.78 35.27 -53.39
N CYS A 89 -1.79 35.96 -53.98
CA CYS A 89 -1.70 36.19 -55.42
C CYS A 89 -0.46 35.48 -56.01
N THR A 90 -0.68 34.35 -56.68
CA THR A 90 0.40 33.56 -57.32
C THR A 90 0.19 33.48 -58.82
N GLY A 91 1.22 33.83 -59.60
CA GLY A 91 1.13 33.80 -61.06
C GLY A 91 0.14 34.81 -61.66
N GLY A 92 -0.19 35.87 -60.92
CA GLY A 92 -1.18 36.88 -61.31
C GLY A 92 -2.63 36.43 -61.14
N ILE A 93 -2.87 35.36 -60.38
CA ILE A 93 -4.20 34.81 -60.10
C ILE A 93 -4.38 34.64 -58.58
N CYS A 94 -5.52 35.07 -58.05
CA CYS A 94 -5.90 34.85 -56.65
C CYS A 94 -6.05 33.36 -56.38
N GLN A 95 -5.29 32.83 -55.43
CA GLN A 95 -5.39 31.42 -55.06
C GLN A 95 -6.46 31.23 -53.99
N ALA A 96 -6.98 30.00 -53.89
CA ALA A 96 -7.72 29.61 -52.70
C ALA A 96 -6.76 29.60 -51.50
N PRO A 97 -7.18 30.15 -50.35
CA PRO A 97 -6.37 30.13 -49.15
C PRO A 97 -6.22 28.69 -48.63
N THR A 98 -5.06 28.37 -48.07
CA THR A 98 -4.73 27.04 -47.54
C THR A 98 -3.92 27.15 -46.25
N CYS A 99 -4.05 26.16 -45.36
CA CYS A 99 -3.36 26.11 -44.06
C CYS A 99 -1.82 25.93 -44.11
N ASP A 100 -1.16 26.22 -45.23
CA ASP A 100 0.29 26.07 -45.43
C ASP A 100 0.81 27.11 -46.46
N ASP A 101 0.13 28.25 -46.60
CA ASP A 101 0.43 29.31 -47.60
C ASP A 101 1.20 30.53 -47.06
N LEU A 102 1.63 30.48 -45.79
CA LEU A 102 2.38 31.52 -45.08
C LEU A 102 1.62 32.83 -44.89
N THR A 103 0.29 32.81 -45.00
CA THR A 103 -0.57 34.00 -44.89
C THR A 103 -1.68 33.76 -43.88
N LEU A 104 -1.79 34.64 -42.86
CA LEU A 104 -2.92 34.61 -41.92
C LEU A 104 -4.22 34.97 -42.66
N ASN A 105 -5.01 33.98 -43.02
CA ASN A 105 -6.27 34.14 -43.75
C ASN A 105 -7.33 33.11 -43.30
N GLN A 106 -8.50 33.11 -43.94
CA GLN A 106 -9.63 32.24 -43.60
C GLN A 106 -10.05 32.36 -42.12
N ASP A 107 -9.97 31.27 -41.37
CA ASP A 107 -10.28 31.18 -39.94
C ASP A 107 -9.05 30.87 -39.08
N GLU A 108 -7.83 31.06 -39.62
CA GLU A 108 -6.58 30.87 -38.90
C GLU A 108 -6.45 31.83 -37.70
N SER A 109 -5.88 31.33 -36.60
CA SER A 109 -5.59 32.16 -35.42
C SER A 109 -4.14 32.65 -35.37
N ASP A 110 -3.23 31.90 -36.00
CA ASP A 110 -1.86 32.31 -36.34
C ASP A 110 -1.55 31.79 -37.75
N VAL A 111 -0.52 32.33 -38.41
CA VAL A 111 -0.16 31.99 -39.78
C VAL A 111 -0.05 30.47 -39.95
N ASP A 112 -0.86 29.91 -40.86
CA ASP A 112 -0.92 28.48 -41.22
C ASP A 112 -1.47 27.53 -40.14
N CYS A 113 -2.17 28.03 -39.10
CA CYS A 113 -2.74 27.16 -38.08
C CYS A 113 -3.94 27.77 -37.32
N GLY A 114 -4.67 26.90 -36.60
CA GLY A 114 -5.83 27.29 -35.79
C GLY A 114 -7.12 27.40 -36.60
N GLY A 115 -8.20 27.79 -35.94
CA GLY A 115 -9.53 27.76 -36.55
C GLY A 115 -10.15 26.36 -36.58
N ALA A 116 -11.29 26.25 -37.26
CA ALA A 116 -12.02 24.99 -37.39
C ALA A 116 -11.53 24.13 -38.57
N VAL A 117 -10.86 24.75 -39.55
CA VAL A 117 -10.43 24.08 -40.79
C VAL A 117 -8.99 23.59 -40.73
N CYS A 118 -8.08 24.36 -40.13
CA CYS A 118 -6.66 24.04 -40.10
C CYS A 118 -6.27 23.20 -38.87
N ASN A 119 -5.05 22.64 -38.90
CA ASN A 119 -4.51 21.91 -37.75
C ASN A 119 -4.24 22.88 -36.59
N GLY A 120 -4.27 22.36 -35.37
CA GLY A 120 -3.94 23.15 -34.17
C GLY A 120 -2.53 23.74 -34.23
N CYS A 121 -2.40 24.96 -33.73
CA CYS A 121 -1.17 25.69 -33.57
C CYS A 121 -0.27 25.08 -32.49
N LYS A 122 1.05 25.11 -32.73
CA LYS A 122 2.07 24.71 -31.75
C LYS A 122 2.17 25.71 -30.60
N ALA A 123 2.78 25.28 -29.49
CA ALA A 123 3.05 26.16 -28.35
C ALA A 123 3.80 27.45 -28.76
N GLY A 124 3.37 28.59 -28.22
CA GLY A 124 3.91 29.92 -28.48
C GLY A 124 3.29 30.67 -29.67
N ARG A 125 2.29 30.09 -30.33
CA ARG A 125 1.53 30.68 -31.45
C ARG A 125 0.24 31.33 -30.97
N ASP A 126 -0.29 32.27 -31.76
CA ASP A 126 -1.52 32.99 -31.41
C ASP A 126 -2.76 32.09 -31.52
N CYS A 127 -3.71 32.25 -30.58
CA CYS A 127 -4.95 31.48 -30.53
C CYS A 127 -6.14 32.33 -30.08
N ASN A 128 -7.34 31.99 -30.54
CA ASN A 128 -8.61 32.59 -30.12
C ASN A 128 -9.38 31.67 -29.14
N GLY A 129 -9.02 30.39 -29.08
CA GLY A 129 -9.55 29.43 -28.11
C GLY A 129 -8.78 28.12 -28.06
N ALA A 130 -9.16 27.24 -27.13
CA ALA A 130 -8.53 25.94 -26.91
C ALA A 130 -8.42 25.07 -28.18
N GLY A 131 -9.45 25.07 -29.03
CA GLY A 131 -9.49 24.28 -30.26
C GLY A 131 -8.46 24.70 -31.31
N ASP A 132 -7.91 25.91 -31.19
CA ASP A 132 -6.88 26.41 -32.10
C ASP A 132 -5.49 25.85 -31.77
N CYS A 133 -5.31 25.19 -30.63
CA CYS A 133 -4.00 24.71 -30.16
C CYS A 133 -3.89 23.19 -30.25
N GLU A 134 -2.73 22.68 -30.68
CA GLU A 134 -2.42 21.23 -30.68
C GLU A 134 -2.49 20.65 -29.25
N SER A 135 -2.12 21.44 -28.24
CA SER A 135 -2.24 21.07 -26.82
C SER A 135 -3.67 21.16 -26.27
N GLY A 136 -4.59 21.84 -26.96
CA GLY A 136 -5.90 22.17 -26.41
C GLY A 136 -5.89 23.29 -25.37
N VAL A 137 -4.76 23.96 -25.13
CA VAL A 137 -4.62 25.00 -24.09
C VAL A 137 -4.27 26.35 -24.70
N CYS A 138 -5.21 27.29 -24.64
CA CYS A 138 -5.04 28.68 -25.06
C CYS A 138 -5.14 29.61 -23.84
N THR A 139 -4.04 30.26 -23.46
CA THR A 139 -3.99 31.17 -22.31
C THR A 139 -3.36 32.49 -22.70
N GLY A 140 -4.09 33.60 -22.49
CA GLY A 140 -3.61 34.93 -22.86
C GLY A 140 -3.37 35.06 -24.36
N ASP A 141 -4.28 34.49 -25.16
CA ASP A 141 -4.27 34.46 -26.63
C ASP A 141 -3.05 33.74 -27.24
N VAL A 142 -2.36 32.91 -26.45
CA VAL A 142 -1.20 32.11 -26.89
C VAL A 142 -1.39 30.64 -26.54
N CYS A 143 -1.07 29.75 -27.49
CA CYS A 143 -1.06 28.31 -27.27
C CYS A 143 0.04 27.93 -26.28
N MET A 144 -0.33 27.22 -25.22
CA MET A 144 0.62 26.75 -24.21
C MET A 144 1.15 25.36 -24.57
N ALA A 145 2.37 25.05 -24.15
CA ALA A 145 2.85 23.68 -24.19
C ALA A 145 2.05 22.81 -23.20
N PRO A 146 1.81 21.53 -23.53
CA PRO A 146 1.12 20.61 -22.63
C PRO A 146 1.88 20.47 -21.31
N THR A 147 1.18 20.48 -20.19
CA THR A 147 1.75 20.26 -18.85
C THR A 147 0.83 19.40 -17.99
N CYS A 148 1.40 18.63 -17.06
CA CYS A 148 0.69 17.71 -16.16
C CYS A 148 -0.34 18.33 -15.18
N ASP A 149 -0.70 19.61 -15.35
CA ASP A 149 -1.59 20.37 -14.46
C ASP A 149 -2.39 21.43 -15.25
N ASP A 150 -2.67 21.21 -16.55
CA ASP A 150 -3.33 22.15 -17.45
C ASP A 150 -4.83 21.91 -17.70
N ALA A 151 -5.41 20.91 -17.02
CA ALA A 151 -6.81 20.48 -17.08
C ALA A 151 -7.23 19.84 -18.41
N VAL A 152 -6.28 19.39 -19.24
CA VAL A 152 -6.54 18.75 -20.52
C VAL A 152 -5.67 17.51 -20.70
N ALA A 153 -6.30 16.34 -20.91
CA ALA A 153 -5.59 15.10 -21.26
C ALA A 153 -4.78 15.24 -22.57
N ASN A 154 -3.50 15.58 -22.48
CA ASN A 154 -2.64 15.89 -23.62
C ASN A 154 -1.19 15.44 -23.40
N GLY A 155 -0.34 15.62 -24.43
CA GLY A 155 1.08 15.30 -24.30
C GLY A 155 1.36 13.81 -24.00
N VAL A 156 1.92 13.52 -22.83
CA VAL A 156 2.28 12.15 -22.37
C VAL A 156 1.28 11.55 -21.40
N GLU A 157 0.24 12.30 -21.03
CA GLU A 157 -0.75 11.91 -20.03
C GLU A 157 -1.60 10.73 -20.50
N THR A 158 -2.00 9.87 -19.56
CA THR A 158 -2.95 8.78 -19.83
C THR A 158 -4.38 9.11 -19.39
N ASP A 159 -4.54 10.07 -18.48
CA ASP A 159 -5.81 10.71 -18.13
C ASP A 159 -5.54 12.21 -17.83
N VAL A 160 -6.58 13.02 -17.66
CA VAL A 160 -6.44 14.47 -17.45
C VAL A 160 -5.49 14.76 -16.29
N ASP A 161 -4.38 15.46 -16.58
CA ASP A 161 -3.38 15.90 -15.61
C ASP A 161 -2.64 14.78 -14.87
N CYS A 162 -2.58 13.56 -15.42
CA CYS A 162 -1.87 12.46 -14.76
C CYS A 162 -1.44 11.32 -15.71
N GLY A 163 -0.52 10.50 -15.21
CA GLY A 163 -0.02 9.31 -15.90
C GLY A 163 0.97 9.64 -17.02
N GLY A 164 1.61 8.60 -17.56
CA GLY A 164 2.78 8.77 -18.43
C GLY A 164 4.08 8.93 -17.64
N ALA A 165 5.20 8.96 -18.37
CA ALA A 165 6.53 8.88 -17.76
C ALA A 165 6.97 10.15 -17.01
N ASP A 166 6.42 11.31 -17.38
CA ASP A 166 6.86 12.62 -16.86
C ASP A 166 5.83 13.29 -15.92
N CYS A 167 4.68 12.66 -15.70
CA CYS A 167 3.64 13.15 -14.79
C CYS A 167 3.49 12.25 -13.56
N ASP A 168 2.86 12.78 -12.50
CA ASP A 168 2.49 11.98 -11.33
C ASP A 168 1.45 10.91 -11.71
N GLY A 169 1.43 9.82 -10.95
CA GLY A 169 0.49 8.72 -11.20
C GLY A 169 -0.97 9.16 -11.01
N CYS A 170 -1.86 8.57 -11.79
CA CYS A 170 -3.29 8.76 -11.70
C CYS A 170 -3.90 8.03 -10.50
N ALA A 171 -4.94 8.66 -9.93
CA ALA A 171 -5.76 8.09 -8.87
C ALA A 171 -6.60 6.90 -9.35
N ASP A 172 -7.15 6.12 -8.40
CA ASP A 172 -7.99 4.96 -8.68
C ASP A 172 -9.19 5.32 -9.59
N GLY A 173 -9.45 4.49 -10.60
CA GLY A 173 -10.54 4.65 -11.55
C GLY A 173 -10.22 5.48 -12.80
N MET A 174 -9.06 6.15 -12.85
CA MET A 174 -8.59 6.90 -14.01
C MET A 174 -7.94 6.00 -15.07
N ALA A 175 -7.81 6.51 -16.29
CA ALA A 175 -7.22 5.81 -17.42
C ALA A 175 -5.70 5.63 -17.27
N CYS A 176 -5.21 4.46 -17.68
CA CYS A 176 -3.80 4.11 -17.67
C CYS A 176 -3.44 3.18 -18.84
N GLU A 177 -2.17 3.14 -19.23
CA GLU A 177 -1.63 2.19 -20.21
C GLU A 177 -0.67 1.19 -19.56
N VAL A 178 0.10 1.65 -18.58
CA VAL A 178 1.09 0.87 -17.83
C VAL A 178 0.93 1.07 -16.34
N ALA A 179 1.49 0.15 -15.56
CA ALA A 179 1.51 0.22 -14.10
C ALA A 179 2.04 1.57 -13.58
N GLY A 180 3.09 2.12 -14.20
CA GLY A 180 3.69 3.40 -13.79
C GLY A 180 2.74 4.60 -13.85
N ASP A 181 1.66 4.51 -14.61
CA ASP A 181 0.70 5.61 -14.77
C ASP A 181 -0.25 5.74 -13.58
N CYS A 182 -0.22 4.83 -12.61
CA CYS A 182 -1.11 4.83 -11.46
C CYS A 182 -0.35 5.09 -10.16
N GLU A 183 -0.95 5.84 -9.22
CA GLU A 183 -0.39 6.00 -7.87
C GLU A 183 -0.23 4.65 -7.17
N SER A 184 -1.21 3.75 -7.35
CA SER A 184 -1.18 2.37 -6.83
C SER A 184 -0.15 1.48 -7.54
N ARG A 185 0.34 1.91 -8.70
CA ARG A 185 1.12 1.11 -9.65
C ARG A 185 0.39 -0.13 -10.21
N VAL A 186 -0.94 -0.15 -10.15
CA VAL A 186 -1.75 -1.26 -10.68
C VAL A 186 -2.66 -0.77 -11.79
N CYS A 187 -2.28 -1.07 -13.04
CA CYS A 187 -3.10 -0.80 -14.21
C CYS A 187 -3.71 -2.10 -14.75
N THR A 188 -5.02 -2.27 -14.63
CA THR A 188 -5.73 -3.46 -15.16
C THR A 188 -6.96 -3.02 -15.95
N GLY A 189 -7.08 -3.51 -17.19
CA GLY A 189 -8.19 -3.12 -18.06
C GLY A 189 -8.17 -1.63 -18.45
N ASN A 190 -6.97 -1.06 -18.56
CA ASN A 190 -6.71 0.37 -18.83
C ASN A 190 -7.28 1.32 -17.78
N ILE A 191 -7.46 0.84 -16.55
CA ILE A 191 -7.97 1.62 -15.43
C ILE A 191 -7.09 1.37 -14.21
N CYS A 192 -6.68 2.44 -13.53
CA CYS A 192 -5.97 2.37 -12.26
C CYS A 192 -6.83 1.70 -11.20
N GLN A 193 -6.32 0.61 -10.62
CA GLN A 193 -7.03 -0.13 -9.59
C GLN A 193 -6.58 0.33 -8.20
N PRO A 194 -7.48 0.28 -7.19
CA PRO A 194 -7.10 0.52 -5.81
C PRO A 194 -6.04 -0.49 -5.34
N PRO A 195 -5.12 -0.08 -4.46
CA PRO A 195 -4.12 -0.98 -3.89
C PRO A 195 -4.80 -2.11 -3.12
N SER A 196 -4.25 -3.33 -3.24
CA SER A 196 -4.78 -4.50 -2.55
C SER A 196 -3.68 -5.44 -2.10
N CYS A 197 -3.91 -6.13 -0.98
CA CYS A 197 -2.96 -7.08 -0.37
C CYS A 197 -2.64 -8.35 -1.18
N THR A 198 -2.96 -8.37 -2.48
CA THR A 198 -2.81 -9.52 -3.38
C THR A 198 -2.55 -9.09 -4.83
N ASP A 199 -2.15 -7.83 -5.07
CA ASP A 199 -1.90 -7.28 -6.40
C ASP A 199 -0.45 -7.46 -6.88
N ASN A 200 0.42 -8.06 -6.06
CA ASN A 200 1.85 -8.28 -6.29
C ASN A 200 2.67 -6.99 -6.40
N VAL A 201 2.21 -5.90 -5.79
CA VAL A 201 2.90 -4.62 -5.76
C VAL A 201 2.93 -4.08 -4.34
N ALA A 202 4.12 -3.77 -3.81
CA ALA A 202 4.26 -3.09 -2.53
C ALA A 202 3.67 -1.66 -2.57
N ASN A 203 2.40 -1.51 -2.19
CA ASN A 203 1.65 -0.25 -2.25
C ASN A 203 0.68 -0.10 -1.05
N GLY A 204 0.07 1.08 -0.93
CA GLY A 204 -0.93 1.33 0.10
C GLY A 204 -0.42 1.08 1.54
N PRO A 205 -1.09 0.22 2.34
CA PRO A 205 -0.72 -0.04 3.73
C PRO A 205 0.43 -1.04 3.90
N GLU A 206 0.96 -1.61 2.83
CA GLU A 206 1.94 -2.69 2.87
C GLU A 206 3.34 -2.24 3.31
N SER A 207 4.07 -3.14 3.97
CA SER A 207 5.50 -2.95 4.27
C SER A 207 6.43 -3.74 3.35
N ASP A 208 5.91 -4.80 2.72
CA ASP A 208 6.53 -5.54 1.62
C ASP A 208 5.42 -6.04 0.69
N VAL A 209 5.75 -6.56 -0.49
CA VAL A 209 4.78 -6.97 -1.52
C VAL A 209 3.70 -7.88 -0.93
N ASP A 210 2.43 -7.43 -1.00
CA ASP A 210 1.24 -8.15 -0.56
C ASP A 210 1.17 -8.43 0.97
N CYS A 211 1.97 -7.75 1.80
CA CYS A 211 1.98 -7.98 3.24
C CYS A 211 2.35 -6.75 4.09
N GLY A 212 2.02 -6.82 5.38
CA GLY A 212 2.38 -5.80 6.35
C GLY A 212 1.34 -4.70 6.52
N GLY A 213 1.52 -3.88 7.56
CA GLY A 213 0.51 -2.91 7.95
C GLY A 213 -0.73 -3.51 8.60
N PRO A 214 -1.72 -2.67 8.94
CA PRO A 214 -2.86 -3.09 9.77
C PRO A 214 -3.94 -3.87 9.01
N ALA A 215 -3.99 -3.76 7.68
CA ALA A 215 -5.08 -4.30 6.85
C ALA A 215 -4.68 -5.56 6.05
N CYS A 216 -3.38 -5.79 5.84
CA CYS A 216 -2.89 -6.91 5.05
C CYS A 216 -2.44 -8.08 5.92
N PRO A 217 -2.26 -9.28 5.32
CA PRO A 217 -1.61 -10.39 6.00
C PRO A 217 -0.23 -10.00 6.51
N ARG A 218 0.22 -10.64 7.58
CA ARG A 218 1.56 -10.39 8.12
C ARG A 218 2.63 -11.00 7.22
N CYS A 219 3.74 -10.29 7.09
CA CYS A 219 4.91 -10.68 6.33
C CYS A 219 5.63 -11.89 6.93
N LEU A 220 6.22 -12.70 6.05
CA LEU A 220 6.97 -13.89 6.39
C LEU A 220 8.43 -13.53 6.73
N THR A 221 9.22 -14.54 7.06
CA THR A 221 10.65 -14.38 7.34
C THR A 221 11.37 -13.78 6.12
N ASN A 222 12.20 -12.76 6.38
CA ASN A 222 13.06 -12.00 5.48
C ASN A 222 12.38 -10.88 4.66
N ASP A 223 11.06 -10.79 4.73
CA ASP A 223 10.28 -9.71 4.14
C ASP A 223 10.53 -8.37 4.87
N GLU A 224 10.28 -7.26 4.19
CA GLU A 224 10.43 -5.90 4.71
C GLU A 224 9.29 -5.52 5.68
N CYS A 225 9.65 -4.75 6.72
CA CYS A 225 8.75 -4.32 7.77
C CYS A 225 9.10 -2.93 8.29
N PHE A 226 8.10 -2.21 8.78
CA PHE A 226 8.29 -0.93 9.46
C PHE A 226 8.03 -1.04 10.96
N VAL A 227 7.15 -1.96 11.35
CA VAL A 227 6.83 -2.23 12.75
C VAL A 227 6.72 -3.73 13.01
N ALA A 228 6.92 -4.13 14.27
CA ALA A 228 6.82 -5.52 14.71
C ALA A 228 5.50 -6.21 14.29
N THR A 229 4.38 -5.47 14.25
CA THR A 229 3.07 -6.04 13.89
C THR A 229 2.95 -6.43 12.43
N ASP A 230 3.84 -5.95 11.56
CA ASP A 230 3.89 -6.29 10.15
C ASP A 230 4.34 -7.74 9.97
N CYS A 231 5.21 -8.24 10.84
CA CYS A 231 5.79 -9.57 10.74
C CYS A 231 4.97 -10.64 11.45
N LEU A 232 4.87 -11.83 10.86
CA LEU A 232 4.14 -12.96 11.44
C LEU A 232 4.71 -13.36 12.82
N ASN A 233 6.04 -13.30 12.96
CA ASN A 233 6.76 -13.56 14.20
C ASN A 233 6.68 -12.42 15.24
N LYS A 234 6.02 -11.30 14.89
CA LYS A 234 5.88 -10.09 15.69
C LYS A 234 7.21 -9.38 16.01
N ILE A 235 8.24 -9.54 15.17
CA ILE A 235 9.55 -8.91 15.34
C ILE A 235 9.96 -8.27 14.02
N CYS A 236 10.26 -6.98 14.05
CA CYS A 236 10.91 -6.26 12.96
C CYS A 236 12.33 -5.89 13.42
N ASP A 237 13.35 -6.37 12.71
CA ASP A 237 14.74 -6.16 13.10
C ASP A 237 15.23 -4.73 12.82
N VAL A 238 16.46 -4.42 13.24
CA VAL A 238 17.04 -3.09 13.04
C VAL A 238 17.32 -2.74 11.58
N ASN A 239 17.26 -3.72 10.68
CA ASN A 239 17.42 -3.54 9.24
C ASN A 239 16.06 -3.41 8.52
N GLY A 240 14.95 -3.38 9.27
CA GLY A 240 13.60 -3.33 8.71
C GLY A 240 13.17 -4.63 8.05
N ARG A 241 13.59 -5.79 8.59
CA ARG A 241 13.18 -7.11 8.09
C ARG A 241 12.61 -8.01 9.18
N CYS A 242 11.73 -8.92 8.80
CA CYS A 242 11.21 -9.96 9.67
C CYS A 242 12.26 -11.07 9.85
N PRO A 243 12.94 -11.21 11.01
CA PRO A 243 13.95 -12.25 11.18
C PRO A 243 13.32 -13.64 11.31
N ALA A 244 14.12 -14.70 11.27
CA ALA A 244 13.62 -16.01 11.69
C ALA A 244 13.26 -15.96 13.20
N PRO A 245 12.12 -16.55 13.62
CA PRO A 245 11.75 -16.61 15.04
C PRO A 245 12.81 -17.37 15.84
N ARG A 246 13.07 -16.96 17.08
CA ARG A 246 14.02 -17.62 17.97
C ARG A 246 13.34 -17.93 19.29
N CYS A 247 13.60 -19.10 19.83
CA CYS A 247 13.05 -19.56 21.11
C CYS A 247 13.37 -18.70 22.34
N ASN A 248 14.14 -17.62 22.23
CA ASN A 248 14.69 -16.88 23.36
C ASN A 248 14.67 -15.37 23.07
N ASP A 249 13.57 -14.89 22.47
CA ASP A 249 13.39 -13.51 22.04
C ASP A 249 12.28 -12.75 22.80
N ASN A 250 11.76 -13.36 23.88
CA ASN A 250 10.70 -12.86 24.74
C ASN A 250 9.36 -12.62 24.03
N VAL A 251 9.13 -13.27 22.89
CA VAL A 251 7.91 -13.12 22.11
C VAL A 251 7.37 -14.49 21.73
N MET A 252 6.15 -14.82 22.20
CA MET A 252 5.44 -16.03 21.77
C MET A 252 5.22 -16.04 20.24
N ASN A 253 6.08 -16.76 19.51
CA ASN A 253 6.12 -16.85 18.06
C ASN A 253 6.65 -18.21 17.56
N GLY A 254 6.67 -18.41 16.23
CA GLY A 254 7.12 -19.68 15.66
C GLY A 254 6.28 -20.87 16.11
N ASP A 255 6.94 -21.92 16.61
CA ASP A 255 6.28 -23.12 17.13
C ASP A 255 5.98 -23.05 18.65
N GLU A 256 6.39 -21.98 19.33
CA GLU A 256 6.27 -21.84 20.79
C GLU A 256 4.84 -22.01 21.31
N THR A 257 4.69 -22.72 22.44
CA THR A 257 3.40 -22.91 23.12
C THR A 257 3.24 -22.07 24.39
N ASP A 258 4.33 -21.47 24.86
CA ASP A 258 4.35 -20.29 25.72
C ASP A 258 5.58 -19.44 25.35
N VAL A 259 5.70 -18.22 25.86
CA VAL A 259 6.81 -17.32 25.56
C VAL A 259 8.16 -18.05 25.76
N ASP A 260 8.95 -18.15 24.69
CA ASP A 260 10.29 -18.74 24.69
C ASP A 260 10.37 -20.25 25.00
N CYS A 261 9.27 -21.01 24.87
CA CYS A 261 9.30 -22.45 25.14
C CYS A 261 8.24 -23.29 24.40
N GLY A 262 8.47 -24.60 24.36
CA GLY A 262 7.54 -25.59 23.82
C GLY A 262 7.64 -25.77 22.30
N GLY A 263 6.60 -26.32 21.67
CA GLY A 263 6.55 -26.48 20.22
C GLY A 263 7.43 -27.57 19.64
N GLY A 264 8.13 -28.33 20.49
CA GLY A 264 9.06 -29.40 20.10
C GLY A 264 10.37 -28.94 19.45
N THR A 265 10.45 -27.69 18.96
CA THR A 265 11.69 -27.08 18.44
C THR A 265 12.43 -26.26 19.50
N CYS A 266 11.70 -25.73 20.50
CA CYS A 266 12.27 -25.01 21.63
C CYS A 266 12.44 -25.91 22.87
N ASP A 267 13.14 -25.41 23.88
CA ASP A 267 13.24 -26.07 25.18
C ASP A 267 11.83 -26.22 25.79
N GLY A 268 11.63 -27.29 26.56
CA GLY A 268 10.35 -27.54 27.20
C GLY A 268 9.98 -26.46 28.24
N CYS A 269 8.71 -26.12 28.30
CA CYS A 269 8.10 -25.19 29.22
C CYS A 269 8.10 -25.70 30.68
N LEU A 270 8.25 -24.80 31.64
CA LEU A 270 8.32 -25.12 33.07
C LEU A 270 6.92 -25.22 33.69
N VAL A 271 6.86 -25.53 34.99
CA VAL A 271 5.58 -25.64 35.70
C VAL A 271 4.80 -24.32 35.64
N GLY A 272 3.56 -24.38 35.15
CA GLY A 272 2.64 -23.24 35.04
C GLY A 272 2.60 -22.60 33.65
N ASP A 273 3.60 -22.84 32.82
CA ASP A 273 3.69 -22.31 31.46
C ASP A 273 2.72 -23.05 30.52
N GLY A 274 2.32 -22.38 29.44
CA GLY A 274 1.42 -22.86 28.40
C GLY A 274 1.95 -24.05 27.60
N CYS A 275 1.07 -24.98 27.25
CA CYS A 275 1.43 -26.15 26.43
C CYS A 275 0.27 -26.61 25.54
N GLY A 276 0.61 -27.19 24.39
CA GLY A 276 -0.31 -27.89 23.49
C GLY A 276 -0.31 -29.42 23.69
N GLY A 277 0.76 -29.97 24.26
CA GLY A 277 0.88 -31.38 24.63
C GLY A 277 2.08 -31.66 25.53
N ASN A 278 2.21 -32.92 25.98
CA ASN A 278 3.27 -33.31 26.93
C ASN A 278 4.69 -33.08 26.39
N GLY A 279 4.88 -33.09 25.07
CA GLY A 279 6.17 -32.82 24.44
C GLY A 279 6.63 -31.38 24.59
N ASP A 280 5.74 -30.46 24.94
CA ASP A 280 6.06 -29.05 25.16
C ASP A 280 6.58 -28.79 26.57
N CYS A 281 6.44 -29.74 27.49
CA CYS A 281 6.80 -29.55 28.89
C CYS A 281 8.18 -30.11 29.20
N PHE A 282 8.90 -29.41 30.09
CA PHE A 282 10.25 -29.82 30.49
C PHE A 282 10.26 -31.14 31.27
N GLY A 283 11.12 -32.07 30.85
CA GLY A 283 11.40 -33.29 31.60
C GLY A 283 10.20 -34.23 31.72
N ARG A 284 9.67 -34.39 32.94
CA ARG A 284 8.55 -35.31 33.27
C ARG A 284 7.21 -34.61 33.42
N LEU A 285 7.19 -33.30 33.24
CA LEU A 285 5.97 -32.51 33.34
C LEU A 285 4.95 -32.96 32.28
N SER A 286 3.68 -32.92 32.65
CA SER A 286 2.57 -33.27 31.77
C SER A 286 1.76 -32.04 31.42
N CYS A 287 1.32 -31.96 30.17
CA CYS A 287 0.42 -30.90 29.76
C CYS A 287 -0.99 -31.20 30.25
N SER A 288 -1.46 -30.39 31.20
CA SER A 288 -2.75 -30.57 31.87
C SER A 288 -3.50 -29.25 31.86
N PHE A 289 -4.70 -29.27 31.27
CA PHE A 289 -5.54 -28.08 31.08
C PHE A 289 -4.81 -26.91 30.38
N GLY A 290 -3.92 -27.23 29.43
CA GLY A 290 -3.15 -26.24 28.66
C GLY A 290 -1.97 -25.63 29.42
N THR A 291 -1.58 -26.19 30.57
CA THR A 291 -0.39 -25.77 31.32
C THR A 291 0.47 -26.95 31.70
N CYS A 292 1.79 -26.77 31.75
CA CYS A 292 2.71 -27.79 32.21
C CYS A 292 2.58 -27.95 33.73
N GLN A 293 2.27 -29.17 34.16
CA GLN A 293 2.03 -29.51 35.55
C GLN A 293 2.81 -30.76 35.94
N ASP A 294 3.23 -30.77 37.19
CA ASP A 294 3.73 -31.97 37.83
C ASP A 294 2.55 -32.74 38.42
N LEU A 295 2.28 -33.92 37.86
CA LEU A 295 1.19 -34.81 38.26
C LEU A 295 1.71 -36.14 38.81
N SER A 296 3.03 -36.32 38.86
CA SER A 296 3.66 -37.53 39.35
C SER A 296 3.97 -37.42 40.83
N ALA A 297 3.67 -38.48 41.58
CA ALA A 297 4.18 -38.62 42.93
C ALA A 297 5.67 -39.02 42.92
N PRO A 298 6.43 -38.70 43.98
CA PRO A 298 7.85 -39.00 44.04
C PRO A 298 8.07 -40.51 44.10
N LEU A 299 9.08 -41.01 43.40
CA LEU A 299 9.49 -42.41 43.46
C LEU A 299 10.68 -42.57 44.41
N PHE A 300 10.64 -43.61 45.23
CA PHE A 300 11.84 -44.01 45.97
C PHE A 300 12.84 -44.63 45.01
N ILE A 301 14.09 -44.14 45.08
CA ILE A 301 15.17 -44.58 44.20
C ILE A 301 16.32 -45.17 45.00
N ARG A 302 17.26 -45.82 44.28
CA ARG A 302 18.46 -46.44 44.86
C ARG A 302 18.16 -47.38 46.03
N THR A 303 17.11 -48.19 45.89
CA THR A 303 16.67 -49.18 46.89
C THR A 303 16.33 -48.61 48.27
N THR A 304 15.99 -47.32 48.34
CA THR A 304 15.40 -46.72 49.55
C THR A 304 13.88 -46.93 49.57
N PRO A 305 13.20 -46.77 50.72
CA PRO A 305 13.73 -46.60 52.07
C PRO A 305 14.40 -47.87 52.63
N TYR A 306 15.40 -47.71 53.49
CA TYR A 306 16.05 -48.82 54.22
C TYR A 306 16.55 -48.39 55.61
N GLU A 307 16.79 -49.34 56.49
CA GLU A 307 17.35 -49.12 57.83
C GLU A 307 18.89 -49.17 57.87
N GLU A 308 19.50 -48.35 58.72
CA GLU A 308 20.93 -48.41 59.02
C GLU A 308 21.20 -48.12 60.50
N ASP A 309 22.43 -48.38 60.95
CA ASP A 309 22.87 -48.10 62.33
C ASP A 309 21.94 -48.64 63.44
N VAL A 310 21.37 -49.83 63.23
CA VAL A 310 20.47 -50.48 64.19
C VAL A 310 21.23 -50.89 65.45
N THR A 311 20.71 -50.52 66.62
CA THR A 311 21.20 -50.99 67.93
C THR A 311 20.09 -51.63 68.75
N ASP A 312 20.36 -51.89 70.02
CA ASP A 312 19.41 -52.36 71.02
C ASP A 312 18.24 -51.41 71.30
N SER A 313 18.35 -50.11 70.99
CA SER A 313 17.36 -49.10 71.38
C SER A 313 17.09 -48.00 70.35
N ARG A 314 17.81 -48.02 69.22
CA ARG A 314 17.70 -47.05 68.14
C ARG A 314 17.92 -47.69 66.76
N ALA A 315 17.48 -47.00 65.74
CA ALA A 315 17.80 -47.28 64.33
C ALA A 315 17.83 -45.96 63.57
N LYS A 316 18.38 -45.94 62.36
CA LYS A 316 18.22 -44.84 61.41
C LYS A 316 17.45 -45.32 60.19
N LEU A 317 16.60 -44.46 59.67
CA LEU A 317 15.90 -44.64 58.41
C LEU A 317 16.55 -43.75 57.35
N SER A 318 16.99 -44.35 56.25
CA SER A 318 17.55 -43.67 55.08
C SER A 318 16.52 -43.64 53.95
N VAL A 319 16.22 -42.45 53.45
CA VAL A 319 15.23 -42.21 52.38
C VAL A 319 15.83 -41.33 51.28
N MET A 320 15.50 -41.63 50.03
CA MET A 320 15.85 -40.83 48.85
C MET A 320 14.72 -40.92 47.81
N THR A 321 14.41 -39.81 47.15
CA THR A 321 13.42 -39.73 46.07
C THR A 321 14.04 -39.17 44.78
N ASP A 322 13.37 -39.38 43.65
CA ASP A 322 13.75 -38.82 42.33
C ASP A 322 13.40 -37.34 42.16
N GLU A 323 12.74 -36.73 43.14
CA GLU A 323 12.43 -35.30 43.20
C GLU A 323 12.45 -34.76 44.63
N ALA A 324 12.39 -33.44 44.78
CA ALA A 324 12.28 -32.78 46.08
C ALA A 324 10.90 -33.03 46.69
N GLY A 325 10.83 -33.13 48.02
CA GLY A 325 9.57 -33.42 48.66
C GLY A 325 9.66 -33.56 50.17
N THR A 326 8.71 -34.28 50.73
CA THR A 326 8.61 -34.60 52.14
C THR A 326 8.25 -36.06 52.29
N TYR A 327 8.97 -36.79 53.14
CA TYR A 327 8.56 -38.12 53.56
C TYR A 327 8.06 -38.13 55.00
N TYR A 328 7.11 -39.03 55.24
CA TYR A 328 6.48 -39.32 56.51
C TYR A 328 6.79 -40.76 56.86
N PHE A 329 7.01 -41.04 58.13
CA PHE A 329 7.15 -42.41 58.59
C PHE A 329 6.51 -42.65 59.94
N VAL A 330 6.02 -43.86 60.14
CA VAL A 330 5.55 -44.40 61.42
C VAL A 330 6.26 -45.71 61.71
N VAL A 331 6.55 -45.95 62.98
CA VAL A 331 7.21 -47.16 63.48
C VAL A 331 6.23 -47.89 64.37
N VAL A 332 5.97 -49.16 64.07
CA VAL A 332 5.05 -50.03 64.81
C VAL A 332 5.74 -51.36 65.13
N PRO A 333 5.29 -52.11 66.14
CA PRO A 333 5.73 -53.50 66.31
C PRO A 333 5.52 -54.29 65.02
N ALA A 334 6.40 -55.24 64.70
CA ALA A 334 6.28 -55.96 63.44
C ALA A 334 5.00 -56.81 63.34
N GLY A 335 4.49 -56.97 62.12
CA GLY A 335 3.33 -57.82 61.81
C GLY A 335 1.97 -57.17 62.08
N GLN A 336 1.93 -55.86 62.32
CA GLN A 336 0.66 -55.11 62.34
C GLN A 336 0.06 -55.00 60.92
N SER A 337 -1.22 -54.65 60.84
CA SER A 337 -1.86 -54.36 59.55
C SER A 337 -1.23 -53.14 58.87
N THR A 338 -1.26 -53.13 57.54
CA THR A 338 -0.72 -52.04 56.71
C THR A 338 -1.50 -50.74 56.96
N PRO A 339 -0.85 -49.67 57.43
CA PRO A 339 -1.48 -48.35 57.54
C PRO A 339 -1.78 -47.79 56.15
N THR A 340 -2.80 -46.94 56.07
CA THR A 340 -3.07 -46.12 54.89
C THR A 340 -2.09 -44.94 54.80
N VAL A 341 -1.96 -44.35 53.62
CA VAL A 341 -1.17 -43.12 53.40
C VAL A 341 -1.58 -42.02 54.39
N ALA A 342 -2.89 -41.81 54.57
CA ALA A 342 -3.42 -40.81 55.48
C ALA A 342 -3.02 -41.07 56.94
N GLU A 343 -2.97 -42.33 57.37
CA GLU A 343 -2.54 -42.71 58.72
C GLU A 343 -1.04 -42.50 58.93
N VAL A 344 -0.20 -42.83 57.95
CA VAL A 344 1.25 -42.56 58.03
C VAL A 344 1.50 -41.06 58.12
N VAL A 345 0.78 -40.25 57.33
CA VAL A 345 0.86 -38.77 57.38
C VAL A 345 0.35 -38.22 58.71
N ALA A 346 -0.70 -38.80 59.28
CA ALA A 346 -1.21 -38.45 60.61
C ALA A 346 -0.29 -38.93 61.75
N GLY A 347 0.68 -39.77 61.45
CA GLY A 347 1.60 -40.34 62.42
C GLY A 347 0.97 -41.41 63.30
N THR A 348 0.07 -42.21 62.75
CA THR A 348 -0.61 -43.34 63.42
C THR A 348 -0.35 -44.66 62.70
N GLY A 349 -0.46 -45.78 63.42
CA GLY A 349 -0.56 -47.11 62.81
C GLY A 349 -1.93 -47.33 62.15
N ALA A 350 -2.12 -48.52 61.60
CA ALA A 350 -3.39 -48.89 60.95
C ALA A 350 -4.59 -48.77 61.90
N SER A 351 -5.71 -48.29 61.37
CA SER A 351 -6.95 -47.96 62.12
C SER A 351 -6.73 -46.98 63.29
N GLY A 352 -5.76 -46.08 63.17
CA GLY A 352 -5.40 -45.13 64.24
C GLY A 352 -4.60 -45.75 65.39
N GLY A 353 -3.95 -46.89 65.17
CA GLY A 353 -3.14 -47.58 66.17
C GLY A 353 -1.97 -46.72 66.71
N ALA A 354 -1.53 -47.03 67.93
CA ALA A 354 -0.39 -46.35 68.53
C ALA A 354 0.92 -46.68 67.81
N THR A 355 1.81 -45.69 67.70
CA THR A 355 3.14 -45.84 67.10
C THR A 355 4.23 -45.76 68.17
N VAL A 356 5.30 -46.52 67.98
CA VAL A 356 6.52 -46.48 68.80
C VAL A 356 7.36 -45.23 68.46
N GLY A 357 7.28 -44.79 67.20
CA GLY A 357 7.91 -43.57 66.72
C GLY A 357 7.24 -43.06 65.46
N ARG A 358 7.44 -41.78 65.17
CA ARG A 358 6.96 -41.13 63.94
C ARG A 358 7.87 -39.97 63.56
N GLY A 359 7.85 -39.59 62.30
CA GLY A 359 8.56 -38.39 61.87
C GLY A 359 8.16 -37.90 60.49
N ILE A 360 8.56 -36.67 60.23
CA ILE A 360 8.39 -35.96 58.97
C ILE A 360 9.74 -35.31 58.64
N LYS A 361 10.18 -35.44 57.39
CA LYS A 361 11.43 -34.84 56.92
C LYS A 361 11.30 -34.37 55.48
N THR A 362 11.90 -33.22 55.21
CA THR A 362 12.03 -32.66 53.88
C THR A 362 13.24 -33.28 53.17
N ILE A 363 13.03 -33.66 51.92
CA ILE A 363 14.06 -34.03 50.94
C ILE A 363 14.31 -32.79 50.09
N PRO A 364 15.47 -32.13 50.22
CA PRO A 364 15.68 -30.80 49.66
C PRO A 364 15.85 -30.79 48.13
N ALA A 365 16.24 -31.92 47.55
CA ALA A 365 16.39 -32.12 46.12
C ALA A 365 16.33 -33.62 45.79
N ALA A 366 16.07 -33.93 44.51
CA ALA A 366 16.25 -35.28 43.96
C ALA A 366 17.61 -35.88 44.35
N ASP A 367 17.70 -37.21 44.37
CA ASP A 367 18.97 -37.94 44.57
C ASP A 367 19.71 -37.59 45.88
N THR A 368 18.99 -37.04 46.88
CA THR A 368 19.58 -36.63 48.15
C THR A 368 19.18 -37.57 49.29
N TYR A 369 20.17 -38.17 49.97
CA TYR A 369 19.91 -38.99 51.15
C TYR A 369 19.49 -38.13 52.35
N VAL A 370 18.33 -38.45 52.92
CA VAL A 370 17.86 -37.87 54.18
C VAL A 370 17.67 -38.95 55.23
N ARG A 371 18.29 -38.74 56.40
CA ARG A 371 18.34 -39.71 57.50
C ARG A 371 17.48 -39.27 58.67
N SER A 372 16.67 -40.19 59.19
CA SER A 372 15.87 -39.99 60.41
C SER A 372 16.31 -40.94 61.51
N SER A 373 16.60 -40.40 62.69
CA SER A 373 16.88 -41.22 63.88
C SER A 373 15.57 -41.68 64.52
N ILE A 374 15.49 -42.99 64.78
CA ILE A 374 14.41 -43.66 65.52
C ILE A 374 14.99 -44.09 66.86
N ALA A 375 14.34 -43.74 67.97
CA ALA A 375 14.80 -44.04 69.32
C ALA A 375 13.65 -44.54 70.21
N GLY A 376 13.97 -45.07 71.39
CA GLY A 376 12.98 -45.59 72.33
C GLY A 376 12.47 -46.98 71.97
N LEU A 377 13.25 -47.72 71.19
CA LEU A 377 12.92 -49.09 70.80
C LEU A 377 13.28 -50.05 71.94
N ALA A 378 12.44 -51.06 72.17
CA ALA A 378 12.82 -52.21 72.99
C ALA A 378 13.87 -53.06 72.26
N HIS A 379 14.81 -53.63 73.01
CA HIS A 379 15.85 -54.54 72.51
C HIS A 379 15.27 -55.89 72.05
N SER A 380 16.00 -56.63 71.22
CA SER A 380 15.58 -57.93 70.66
C SER A 380 14.15 -57.97 70.11
N THR A 381 13.68 -56.86 69.52
CA THR A 381 12.29 -56.68 69.10
C THR A 381 12.23 -56.34 67.61
N PHE A 382 11.28 -56.97 66.90
CA PHE A 382 11.01 -56.68 65.49
C PHE A 382 10.08 -55.48 65.34
N TYR A 383 10.40 -54.60 64.39
CA TYR A 383 9.62 -53.41 64.05
C TYR A 383 9.39 -53.31 62.54
N ASP A 384 8.25 -52.74 62.19
CA ASP A 384 7.92 -52.32 60.83
C ASP A 384 7.90 -50.78 60.77
N VAL A 385 8.56 -50.22 59.76
CA VAL A 385 8.52 -48.80 59.41
C VAL A 385 7.76 -48.65 58.12
N TRP A 386 6.67 -47.89 58.17
CA TRP A 386 5.90 -47.54 56.97
C TRP A 386 6.26 -46.13 56.56
N VAL A 387 6.67 -45.96 55.30
CA VAL A 387 7.17 -44.70 54.75
C VAL A 387 6.33 -44.29 53.55
N VAL A 388 5.96 -43.02 53.47
CA VAL A 388 5.30 -42.44 52.30
C VAL A 388 5.91 -41.09 51.97
N ALA A 389 6.04 -40.76 50.69
CA ALA A 389 6.56 -39.49 50.22
C ALA A 389 5.49 -38.68 49.46
N LYS A 390 5.63 -37.37 49.56
CA LYS A 390 4.87 -36.34 48.87
C LYS A 390 5.86 -35.37 48.23
N ASP A 391 5.63 -34.95 47.00
CA ASP A 391 6.46 -33.91 46.37
C ASP A 391 6.18 -32.50 46.94
N THR A 392 6.75 -31.48 46.31
CA THR A 392 6.45 -30.07 46.63
C THR A 392 5.12 -29.57 46.06
N THR A 393 4.58 -30.22 45.03
CA THR A 393 3.39 -29.79 44.27
C THR A 393 2.09 -30.26 44.90
N GLY A 394 2.10 -31.34 45.68
CA GLY A 394 0.90 -31.96 46.21
C GLY A 394 0.81 -33.47 46.00
N ASN A 395 1.54 -34.03 45.05
CA ASN A 395 1.39 -35.41 44.62
C ASN A 395 1.93 -36.37 45.68
N MET A 396 1.06 -37.27 46.11
CA MET A 396 1.31 -38.22 47.20
C MET A 396 1.42 -39.62 46.61
N GLN A 397 2.38 -40.42 47.10
CA GLN A 397 2.45 -41.84 46.74
C GLN A 397 1.16 -42.59 47.15
N ASP A 398 0.72 -43.52 46.31
CA ASP A 398 -0.56 -44.21 46.48
C ASP A 398 -0.57 -45.24 47.63
N ALA A 399 0.60 -45.72 48.06
CA ALA A 399 0.73 -46.69 49.13
C ALA A 399 2.02 -46.48 49.96
N PRO A 400 2.01 -46.76 51.27
CA PRO A 400 3.23 -46.74 52.06
C PRO A 400 4.15 -47.92 51.74
N THR A 401 5.46 -47.66 51.75
CA THR A 401 6.51 -48.67 51.59
C THR A 401 6.93 -49.21 52.95
N LEU A 402 7.06 -50.54 53.06
CA LEU A 402 7.47 -51.23 54.28
C LEU A 402 9.00 -51.39 54.36
N VAL A 403 9.56 -51.10 55.52
CA VAL A 403 10.91 -51.49 55.94
C VAL A 403 10.80 -52.27 57.25
N THR A 404 11.32 -53.50 57.29
CA THR A 404 11.27 -54.35 58.50
C THR A 404 12.67 -54.56 59.04
N PHE A 405 12.84 -54.40 60.36
CA PHE A 405 14.12 -54.62 61.03
C PHE A 405 13.94 -55.15 62.46
N SER A 406 15.04 -55.63 63.07
CA SER A 406 15.06 -56.06 64.47
C SER A 406 16.15 -55.35 65.26
N THR A 407 15.83 -54.86 66.45
CA THR A 407 16.83 -54.33 67.38
C THR A 407 17.77 -55.41 67.89
N LEU A 408 18.99 -55.00 68.24
CA LEU A 408 19.99 -55.91 68.79
C LEU A 408 19.64 -56.33 70.22
N PRO A 409 20.27 -57.38 70.76
CA PRO A 409 20.19 -57.72 72.18
C PRO A 409 20.63 -56.56 73.07
N ASP A 410 20.04 -56.47 74.26
CA ASP A 410 20.34 -55.42 75.25
C ASP A 410 21.85 -55.34 75.52
N GLN A 411 22.41 -54.14 75.37
CA GLN A 411 23.82 -53.86 75.68
C GLN A 411 23.98 -52.90 76.86
N THR A 412 22.89 -52.54 77.54
CA THR A 412 22.91 -51.66 78.70
C THR A 412 23.58 -52.37 79.88
N PRO A 413 24.74 -51.91 80.38
CA PRO A 413 25.37 -52.52 81.54
C PRO A 413 24.47 -52.36 82.77
N PRO A 414 24.42 -53.34 83.70
CA PRO A 414 23.69 -53.20 84.94
C PRO A 414 24.21 -51.98 85.72
N ALA A 415 23.33 -51.02 86.00
CA ALA A 415 23.63 -49.91 86.90
C ALA A 415 23.40 -50.40 88.33
N TRP A 416 24.49 -50.47 89.11
CA TRP A 416 24.48 -50.90 90.52
C TRP A 416 24.21 -49.74 91.45
#